data_AF-A0A2J0N4R9-F1
#
_entry.id   AF-A0A2J0N4R9-F1
#
_cell.length_a   1.000
_cell.length_b   1.000
_cell.length_c   1.000
_cell.angle_alpha   90.00
_cell.angle_beta   90.00
_cell.angle_gamma   90.00
#
_symmetry.space_group_name_H-M   'P 1'
#
loop_
_entity.id
_entity.type
_entity.pdbx_description
1 polymer ?
#
loop_
_entity_poly.entity_id
_entity_poly.type
_entity_poly.pdbx_seq_one_letter_code
_entity_poly.pdbx_strand_id
1 'polypeptide(L)'
;MTTKIKKKISAPYVHAFQIEKSGLVAIFVSARCKSAKQIKSRTDEDLRAEIDGFGFRELLPEKYIQQYNIPASFNGSELKGLKKTVVFFVMLKKGTHIVNLIPRPSAYLEDIIVQELMDQKDIAISINEQAEDGDRRPWFTFVLAYATLKSFTISASVQYRLRDSDDLKIIIDNAIQEQEHSRLHRFWAFAGNFLKKIRQEKEQQEKIFSLDFPKTRHYIEIWADRIPILHAVALEIDPAFFQDATGETKKRIPTVDDPKWTGDFVDDTEQMILARAIWGEARDQNKEARIAVAWSIRNRVEDNRWADTYHAVILEYKQYSAFWEEIPNDNNLMALCDPIGTTNNSADRARWTETYEIAGKVIGGDMEDYSNGANFYHDTSISQREFYKRINLQPRLVASVGRLRFYYEPK
;
A
#
# COMPACT_ATOMS: atom_id res chain seq x y z
N MET A 1 25.33 2.92 0.64
CA MET A 1 25.33 3.20 2.10
C MET A 1 24.59 2.07 2.83
N THR A 2 25.14 1.55 3.92
CA THR A 2 24.50 0.49 4.73
C THR A 2 24.30 0.99 6.14
N THR A 3 23.06 0.95 6.62
CA THR A 3 22.68 1.33 7.98
C THR A 3 22.15 0.09 8.70
N LYS A 4 22.90 -0.42 9.68
CA LYS A 4 22.43 -1.50 10.57
C LYS A 4 21.58 -0.88 11.68
N ILE A 5 20.32 -1.30 11.79
CA ILE A 5 19.36 -0.75 12.74
C ILE A 5 19.19 -1.69 13.93
N LYS A 6 18.92 -2.97 13.67
CA LYS A 6 18.76 -4.05 14.67
C LYS A 6 17.91 -3.63 15.88
N LYS A 7 16.70 -3.12 15.62
CA LYS A 7 15.84 -2.55 16.65
C LYS A 7 14.37 -2.86 16.39
N LYS A 8 13.65 -3.14 17.48
CA LYS A 8 12.19 -3.18 17.46
C LYS A 8 11.61 -1.77 17.48
N ILE A 9 10.71 -1.47 16.55
CA ILE A 9 9.97 -0.21 16.46
C ILE A 9 8.48 -0.46 16.72
N SER A 10 7.82 0.47 17.40
CA SER A 10 6.36 0.45 17.66
C SER A 10 5.69 1.78 17.28
N ALA A 11 6.45 2.66 16.65
CA ALA A 11 6.03 3.93 16.09
C ALA A 11 6.77 4.12 14.76
N PRO A 12 6.30 5.00 13.86
CA PRO A 12 6.97 5.27 12.60
C PRO A 12 8.46 5.57 12.78
N TYR A 13 9.29 4.97 11.93
CA TYR A 13 10.73 5.20 11.90
C TYR A 13 11.10 5.85 10.56
N VAL A 14 11.66 7.05 10.63
CA VAL A 14 12.08 7.80 9.45
C VAL A 14 13.59 7.66 9.27
N HIS A 15 14.01 7.12 8.13
CA HIS A 15 15.41 7.04 7.74
C HIS A 15 15.70 8.02 6.62
N ALA A 16 16.43 9.09 6.92
CA ALA A 16 16.93 10.02 5.91
C ALA A 16 18.24 9.53 5.30
N PHE A 17 18.40 9.73 4.00
CA PHE A 17 19.61 9.43 3.25
C PHE A 17 19.84 10.49 2.15
N GLN A 18 21.08 10.59 1.67
CA GLN A 18 21.46 11.50 0.58
C GLN A 18 21.67 10.71 -0.70
N ILE A 19 21.26 11.32 -1.81
CA ILE A 19 21.56 10.88 -3.18
C ILE A 19 22.46 11.92 -3.81
N GLU A 20 23.64 11.49 -4.25
CA GLU A 20 24.67 12.37 -4.79
C GLU A 20 24.37 12.79 -6.22
N LYS A 21 23.77 11.88 -7.00
CA LYS A 21 23.37 12.12 -8.39
C LYS A 21 21.96 11.63 -8.63
N SER A 22 21.17 12.45 -9.32
CA SER A 22 19.86 12.02 -9.80
C SER A 22 20.00 10.77 -10.66
N GLY A 23 19.18 9.75 -10.42
CA GLY A 23 19.24 8.50 -11.16
C GLY A 23 18.52 7.36 -10.44
N LEU A 24 18.71 6.14 -10.92
CA LEU A 24 18.14 4.95 -10.32
C LEU A 24 18.84 4.64 -9.01
N VAL A 25 18.04 4.24 -8.02
CA VAL A 25 18.50 3.83 -6.70
C VAL A 25 17.81 2.52 -6.33
N ALA A 26 18.58 1.57 -5.81
CA ALA A 26 18.07 0.38 -5.15
C ALA A 26 18.11 0.58 -3.63
N ILE A 27 16.94 0.53 -2.98
CA ILE A 27 16.80 0.67 -1.52
C ILE A 27 16.35 -0.67 -0.95
N PHE A 28 17.22 -1.34 -0.21
CA PHE A 28 16.93 -2.58 0.50
C PHE A 28 16.43 -2.23 1.89
N VAL A 29 15.28 -2.76 2.26
CA VAL A 29 14.74 -2.71 3.61
C VAL A 29 14.61 -4.15 4.10
N SER A 30 15.37 -4.50 5.14
CA SER A 30 15.31 -5.80 5.78
C SER A 30 14.57 -5.69 7.11
N ALA A 31 13.54 -6.50 7.30
CA ALA A 31 12.78 -6.52 8.55
C ALA A 31 12.18 -7.89 8.86
N ARG A 32 11.69 -8.01 10.09
CA ARG A 32 11.00 -9.19 10.61
C ARG A 32 9.73 -8.76 11.31
N CYS A 33 8.68 -9.54 11.06
CA CYS A 33 7.37 -9.38 11.66
C CYS A 33 6.89 -10.73 12.18
N LYS A 34 6.43 -10.78 13.42
CA LYS A 34 5.90 -12.00 14.06
C LYS A 34 4.39 -12.11 13.88
N SER A 35 3.92 -13.33 13.79
CA SER A 35 2.47 -13.60 13.81
C SER A 35 1.86 -13.33 15.19
N ALA A 36 0.56 -13.07 15.21
CA ALA A 36 -0.28 -12.89 16.38
C ALA A 36 -0.09 -14.03 17.39
N LYS A 37 0.03 -15.27 16.89
CA LYS A 37 0.31 -16.46 17.71
C LYS A 37 1.66 -16.38 18.42
N GLN A 38 2.72 -15.92 17.75
CA GLN A 38 4.06 -15.83 18.33
C GLN A 38 4.16 -14.75 19.40
N ILE A 39 3.38 -13.68 19.28
CA ILE A 39 3.37 -12.56 20.23
C ILE A 39 2.19 -12.61 21.22
N LYS A 40 1.36 -13.65 21.15
CA LYS A 40 0.13 -13.80 21.96
C LYS A 40 -0.80 -12.58 21.87
N SER A 41 -0.93 -12.02 20.67
CA SER A 41 -1.79 -10.87 20.34
C SER A 41 -3.01 -11.33 19.53
N ARG A 42 -3.99 -10.43 19.34
CA ARG A 42 -5.10 -10.60 18.39
C ARG A 42 -4.73 -10.20 16.97
N THR A 43 -3.68 -9.41 16.80
CA THR A 43 -3.18 -8.93 15.50
C THR A 43 -1.74 -9.34 15.31
N ASP A 44 -1.31 -9.47 14.05
CA ASP A 44 0.09 -9.69 13.70
C ASP A 44 0.93 -8.43 13.95
N GLU A 45 2.25 -8.60 14.00
CA GLU A 45 3.19 -7.53 13.68
C GLU A 45 3.25 -7.39 12.17
N ASP A 46 3.17 -6.17 11.65
CA ASP A 46 3.26 -5.85 10.24
C ASP A 46 4.09 -4.57 10.05
N LEU A 47 4.65 -4.40 8.85
CA LEU A 47 5.40 -3.20 8.48
C LEU A 47 5.10 -2.81 7.04
N ARG A 48 4.92 -1.51 6.79
CA ARG A 48 4.96 -0.95 5.45
C ARG A 48 6.09 0.07 5.32
N ALA A 49 6.55 0.26 4.09
CA ALA A 49 7.54 1.26 3.74
C ALA A 49 6.95 2.28 2.74
N GLU A 50 7.34 3.53 2.92
CA GLU A 50 7.03 4.64 2.02
C GLU A 50 8.34 5.37 1.69
N ILE A 51 8.50 5.84 0.45
CA ILE A 51 9.69 6.58 0.01
C ILE A 51 9.25 8.00 -0.34
N ASP A 52 9.75 9.00 0.38
CA ASP A 52 9.29 10.40 0.29
C ASP A 52 7.76 10.56 0.37
N GLY A 53 7.12 9.75 1.23
CA GLY A 53 5.67 9.71 1.37
C GLY A 53 4.94 8.98 0.25
N PHE A 54 5.65 8.45 -0.76
CA PHE A 54 5.05 7.55 -1.73
C PHE A 54 4.86 6.15 -1.14
N GLY A 55 3.59 5.76 -1.01
CA GLY A 55 3.19 4.42 -0.59
C GLY A 55 3.05 3.43 -1.75
N PHE A 56 3.24 2.15 -1.42
CA PHE A 56 3.01 1.04 -2.32
C PHE A 56 1.63 0.42 -2.07
N ARG A 57 1.04 -0.19 -3.10
CA ARG A 57 -0.32 -0.76 -3.08
C ARG A 57 -0.39 -2.07 -3.84
N GLU A 58 -1.46 -2.84 -3.64
CA GLU A 58 -1.76 -4.05 -4.39
C GLU A 58 -1.79 -3.80 -5.90
N LEU A 59 -1.44 -4.83 -6.67
CA LEU A 59 -1.67 -4.83 -8.12
C LEU A 59 -3.07 -5.35 -8.38
N LEU A 60 -3.81 -4.61 -9.19
CA LEU A 60 -5.27 -4.65 -9.28
C LEU A 60 -5.91 -4.23 -7.95
N PRO A 61 -6.65 -3.11 -7.92
CA PRO A 61 -7.31 -2.64 -6.71
C PRO A 61 -8.20 -3.74 -6.11
N GLU A 62 -7.98 -4.05 -4.83
CA GLU A 62 -8.88 -4.90 -4.09
C GLU A 62 -10.09 -4.09 -3.59
N LYS A 63 -11.10 -4.78 -3.05
CA LYS A 63 -12.25 -4.12 -2.42
C LYS A 63 -11.81 -3.14 -1.29
N TYR A 64 -10.75 -3.50 -0.57
CA TYR A 64 -10.14 -2.70 0.49
C TYR A 64 -8.71 -2.40 0.08
N ILE A 65 -8.26 -1.15 0.23
CA ILE A 65 -6.86 -0.80 -0.02
C ILE A 65 -5.95 -1.60 0.90
N GLN A 66 -4.98 -2.31 0.32
CA GLN A 66 -4.01 -3.08 1.08
C GLN A 66 -2.73 -2.26 1.24
N GLN A 67 -2.36 -1.96 2.48
CA GLN A 67 -1.09 -1.26 2.79
C GLN A 67 -0.08 -2.16 3.52
N TYR A 68 -0.57 -3.22 4.17
CA TYR A 68 0.22 -4.16 4.97
C TYR A 68 0.16 -5.59 4.44
N ASN A 69 -0.74 -5.86 3.50
CA ASN A 69 -0.93 -7.15 2.85
C ASN A 69 -0.62 -7.04 1.36
N ILE A 70 0.57 -6.53 1.04
CA ILE A 70 1.03 -6.34 -0.34
C ILE A 70 2.44 -6.90 -0.48
N PRO A 71 2.90 -7.22 -1.70
CA PRO A 71 4.25 -7.72 -1.90
C PRO A 71 5.33 -6.81 -1.28
N ALA A 72 5.15 -5.49 -1.33
CA ALA A 72 6.09 -4.50 -0.81
C ALA A 72 6.07 -4.33 0.73
N SER A 73 5.19 -5.01 1.47
CA SER A 73 5.08 -4.92 2.93
C SER A 73 5.64 -6.18 3.62
N PHE A 74 5.66 -6.16 4.96
CA PHE A 74 6.12 -7.26 5.79
C PHE A 74 4.96 -7.71 6.66
N ASN A 75 4.32 -8.82 6.30
CA ASN A 75 3.17 -9.36 7.02
C ASN A 75 3.61 -10.43 8.05
N GLY A 76 3.22 -10.28 9.31
CA GLY A 76 3.65 -11.18 10.38
C GLY A 76 3.06 -12.59 10.31
N SER A 77 1.85 -12.74 9.78
CA SER A 77 1.22 -14.04 9.51
C SER A 77 1.99 -14.84 8.47
N GLU A 78 2.53 -14.17 7.45
CA GLU A 78 3.35 -14.80 6.40
C GLU A 78 4.79 -15.04 6.86
N LEU A 79 5.42 -14.04 7.48
CA LEU A 79 6.84 -14.07 7.83
C LEU A 79 7.14 -14.92 9.05
N LYS A 80 6.22 -14.97 10.03
CA LYS A 80 6.38 -15.74 11.27
C LYS A 80 7.73 -15.49 11.96
N GLY A 81 8.19 -14.23 11.95
CA GLY A 81 9.44 -13.78 12.57
C GLY A 81 10.72 -14.00 11.74
N LEU A 82 10.61 -14.57 10.54
CA LEU A 82 11.73 -14.75 9.63
C LEU A 82 11.98 -13.49 8.81
N LYS A 83 13.23 -13.31 8.36
CA LYS A 83 13.67 -12.12 7.61
C LYS A 83 13.04 -12.09 6.23
N LYS A 84 12.47 -10.94 5.87
CA LYS A 84 12.20 -10.56 4.48
C LYS A 84 13.03 -9.33 4.14
N THR A 85 13.40 -9.23 2.86
CA THR A 85 14.06 -8.05 2.30
C THR A 85 13.21 -7.53 1.14
N VAL A 86 12.81 -6.26 1.20
CA VAL A 86 12.14 -5.57 0.08
C VAL A 86 13.14 -4.62 -0.56
N VAL A 87 13.29 -4.73 -1.89
CA VAL A 87 14.23 -3.94 -2.68
C VAL A 87 13.44 -3.01 -3.59
N PHE A 88 13.48 -1.72 -3.31
CA PHE A 88 12.81 -0.70 -4.10
C PHE A 88 13.75 -0.13 -5.15
N PHE A 89 13.39 -0.30 -6.43
CA PHE A 89 14.00 0.38 -7.56
C PHE A 89 13.23 1.65 -7.86
N VAL A 90 13.83 2.79 -7.52
CA VAL A 90 13.21 4.11 -7.61
C VAL A 90 14.18 5.09 -8.25
N MET A 91 13.67 5.94 -9.13
CA MET A 91 14.42 7.08 -9.68
C MET A 91 14.30 8.26 -8.73
N LEU A 92 15.42 8.67 -8.12
CA LEU A 92 15.48 9.75 -7.14
C LEU A 92 16.33 10.91 -7.66
N LYS A 93 15.97 12.13 -7.31
CA LYS A 93 16.77 13.32 -7.66
C LYS A 93 17.97 13.42 -6.72
N LYS A 94 18.98 14.20 -7.11
CA LYS A 94 20.03 14.60 -6.16
C LYS A 94 19.38 15.32 -4.97
N GLY A 95 19.73 14.92 -3.76
CA GLY A 95 19.28 15.57 -2.54
C GLY A 95 18.95 14.60 -1.42
N THR A 96 18.22 15.12 -0.42
CA THR A 96 17.80 14.35 0.75
C THR A 96 16.49 13.66 0.48
N HIS A 97 16.45 12.38 0.78
CA HIS A 97 15.30 11.51 0.65
C HIS A 97 15.04 10.77 1.95
N ILE A 98 13.83 10.26 2.12
CA ILE A 98 13.44 9.51 3.30
C ILE A 98 12.79 8.18 2.95
N VAL A 99 13.11 7.15 3.74
CA VAL A 99 12.29 5.94 3.87
C VAL A 99 11.52 6.05 5.18
N ASN A 100 10.20 6.07 5.11
CA ASN A 100 9.32 6.02 6.28
C ASN A 100 8.84 4.58 6.50
N LEU A 101 9.10 4.03 7.68
CA LEU A 101 8.79 2.66 8.06
C LEU A 101 7.72 2.67 9.14
N ILE A 102 6.50 2.25 8.80
CA ILE A 102 5.31 2.42 9.64
C ILE A 102 4.85 1.04 10.13
N PRO A 103 5.06 0.70 11.42
CA PRO A 103 4.72 -0.62 11.94
C PRO A 103 3.27 -0.72 12.45
N ARG A 104 2.73 -1.95 12.53
CA ARG A 104 1.45 -2.29 13.16
C ARG A 104 1.49 -3.62 13.91
N PRO A 105 1.33 -3.68 15.24
CA PRO A 105 1.65 -2.61 16.17
C PRO A 105 3.16 -2.37 16.26
N SER A 106 3.99 -3.31 15.81
CA SER A 106 5.45 -3.21 15.88
C SER A 106 6.13 -4.02 14.78
N ALA A 107 7.41 -3.77 14.54
CA ALA A 107 8.25 -4.57 13.65
C ALA A 107 9.70 -4.56 14.14
N TYR A 108 10.49 -5.57 13.77
CA TYR A 108 11.94 -5.57 14.04
C TYR A 108 12.70 -5.22 12.76
N LEU A 109 13.37 -4.06 12.77
CA LEU A 109 14.19 -3.61 11.65
C LEU A 109 15.61 -4.17 11.76
N GLU A 110 16.09 -4.77 10.68
CA GLU A 110 17.45 -5.31 10.59
C GLU A 110 18.41 -4.25 10.04
N ASP A 111 18.18 -3.84 8.80
CA ASP A 111 19.03 -2.91 8.07
C ASP A 111 18.28 -2.19 6.94
N ILE A 112 18.88 -1.06 6.53
CA ILE A 112 18.53 -0.36 5.29
C ILE A 112 19.82 -0.20 4.48
N ILE A 113 19.78 -0.57 3.20
CA ILE A 113 20.91 -0.41 2.27
C ILE A 113 20.44 0.44 1.09
N VAL A 114 21.20 1.48 0.76
CA VAL A 114 20.94 2.35 -0.40
C VAL A 114 22.09 2.20 -1.37
N GLN A 115 21.79 1.82 -2.61
CA GLN A 115 22.76 1.68 -3.70
C GLN A 115 22.34 2.57 -4.87
N GLU A 116 23.16 3.56 -5.21
CA GLU A 116 22.98 4.38 -6.42
C GLU A 116 23.42 3.56 -7.65
N LEU A 117 22.48 3.36 -8.58
CA LEU A 117 22.65 2.61 -9.83
C LEU A 117 22.72 3.54 -11.06
N MET A 118 22.45 4.84 -10.88
CA MET A 118 22.53 5.86 -11.94
C MET A 118 21.60 5.51 -13.13
N ASP A 119 22.04 5.66 -14.37
CA ASP A 119 21.22 5.44 -15.57
C ASP A 119 21.36 4.00 -16.15
N GLN A 120 21.73 3.03 -15.31
CA GLN A 120 21.88 1.63 -15.73
C GLN A 120 20.52 1.02 -16.08
N LYS A 121 20.43 0.43 -17.27
CA LYS A 121 19.27 -0.34 -17.74
C LYS A 121 19.39 -1.83 -17.41
N ASP A 122 20.62 -2.33 -17.51
CA ASP A 122 20.98 -3.68 -17.11
C ASP A 122 21.55 -3.63 -15.69
N ILE A 123 20.76 -4.13 -14.74
CA ILE A 123 21.11 -4.12 -13.33
C ILE A 123 21.50 -5.53 -12.94
N ALA A 124 22.64 -5.67 -12.26
CA ALA A 124 23.05 -6.91 -11.64
C ALA A 124 23.32 -6.68 -10.14
N ILE A 125 22.62 -7.43 -9.29
CA ILE A 125 22.75 -7.35 -7.84
C ILE A 125 23.23 -8.70 -7.31
N SER A 126 24.40 -8.68 -6.68
CA SER A 126 24.90 -9.82 -5.91
C SER A 126 24.28 -9.81 -4.52
N ILE A 127 23.66 -10.92 -4.12
CA ILE A 127 22.94 -11.07 -2.85
C ILE A 127 23.69 -12.07 -1.96
N ASN A 128 23.93 -13.28 -2.44
CA ASN A 128 24.57 -14.38 -1.72
C ASN A 128 24.02 -14.60 -0.30
N GLU A 129 22.69 -14.60 -0.17
CA GLU A 129 22.00 -14.82 1.10
C GLU A 129 21.41 -16.24 1.13
N GLN A 130 21.53 -16.93 2.26
CA GLN A 130 20.79 -18.18 2.50
C GLN A 130 19.52 -17.87 3.27
N ALA A 131 18.39 -18.40 2.82
CA ALA A 131 17.13 -18.27 3.54
C ALA A 131 17.22 -18.95 4.92
N GLU A 132 16.59 -18.33 5.91
CA GLU A 132 16.31 -18.99 7.18
C GLU A 132 15.24 -20.07 6.99
N ASP A 133 15.42 -21.18 7.72
CA ASP A 133 14.56 -22.36 7.62
C ASP A 133 13.10 -22.01 7.93
N GLY A 134 12.25 -22.08 6.90
CA GLY A 134 10.86 -21.71 6.97
C GLY A 134 10.03 -22.41 5.91
N ASP A 135 8.72 -22.34 6.05
CA ASP A 135 7.75 -23.01 5.18
C ASP A 135 7.08 -21.97 4.28
N ARG A 136 7.29 -22.10 2.96
CA ARG A 136 6.61 -21.37 1.87
C ARG A 136 6.24 -19.92 2.19
N ARG A 137 7.25 -19.08 2.35
CA ARG A 137 7.06 -17.68 2.77
C ARG A 137 7.73 -16.70 1.81
N PRO A 138 7.30 -15.43 1.76
CA PRO A 138 8.05 -14.40 1.08
C PRO A 138 9.42 -14.22 1.75
N TRP A 139 10.46 -14.07 0.92
CA TRP A 139 11.84 -13.86 1.37
C TRP A 139 12.46 -12.61 0.76
N PHE A 140 12.38 -12.48 -0.58
CA PHE A 140 12.75 -11.25 -1.28
C PHE A 140 11.55 -10.73 -2.07
N THR A 141 11.36 -9.41 -2.07
CA THR A 141 10.47 -8.75 -3.03
C THR A 141 11.22 -7.62 -3.71
N PHE A 142 11.20 -7.60 -5.03
CA PHE A 142 11.72 -6.52 -5.85
C PHE A 142 10.55 -5.68 -6.34
N VAL A 143 10.61 -4.39 -6.04
CA VAL A 143 9.58 -3.42 -6.36
C VAL A 143 10.14 -2.48 -7.41
N LEU A 144 9.60 -2.56 -8.63
CA LEU A 144 9.82 -1.55 -9.64
C LEU A 144 8.74 -0.50 -9.47
N ALA A 145 9.08 0.69 -9.00
CA ALA A 145 8.06 1.71 -8.75
C ALA A 145 7.44 2.22 -10.06
N TYR A 146 8.28 2.53 -11.04
CA TYR A 146 7.87 2.95 -12.37
C TYR A 146 8.98 2.65 -13.39
N ALA A 147 8.96 1.43 -13.93
CA ALA A 147 9.94 0.99 -14.92
C ALA A 147 9.31 -0.02 -15.86
N THR A 148 9.78 -0.09 -17.10
CA THR A 148 9.49 -1.29 -17.91
C THR A 148 10.26 -2.45 -17.32
N LEU A 149 9.76 -3.66 -17.50
CA LEU A 149 10.47 -4.88 -17.14
C LEU A 149 10.50 -5.80 -18.34
N LYS A 150 11.63 -5.82 -19.04
CA LYS A 150 11.80 -6.69 -20.21
C LYS A 150 12.19 -8.09 -19.79
N SER A 151 13.16 -8.19 -18.89
CA SER A 151 13.63 -9.48 -18.39
C SER A 151 14.00 -9.42 -16.91
N PHE A 152 13.81 -10.56 -16.24
CA PHE A 152 14.28 -10.79 -14.88
C PHE A 152 15.05 -12.11 -14.84
N THR A 153 16.26 -12.09 -14.29
CA THR A 153 17.11 -13.26 -14.13
C THR A 153 17.37 -13.53 -12.66
N ILE A 154 17.28 -14.79 -12.27
CA ILE A 154 17.55 -15.23 -10.89
C ILE A 154 18.60 -16.34 -10.94
N SER A 155 19.65 -16.19 -10.15
CA SER A 155 20.61 -17.25 -9.86
C SER A 155 20.46 -17.70 -8.42
N ALA A 156 20.14 -18.98 -8.23
CA ALA A 156 19.87 -19.55 -6.91
C ALA A 156 20.36 -21.00 -6.80
N SER A 157 20.66 -21.43 -5.58
CA SER A 157 20.97 -22.82 -5.27
C SER A 157 19.86 -23.46 -4.44
N VAL A 158 19.40 -24.62 -4.91
CA VAL A 158 18.36 -25.46 -4.29
C VAL A 158 18.91 -26.86 -4.02
N GLN A 159 18.29 -27.59 -3.09
CA GLN A 159 18.72 -28.92 -2.70
C GLN A 159 17.51 -29.82 -2.46
N TYR A 160 17.48 -30.96 -3.14
CA TYR A 160 16.49 -31.98 -2.85
C TYR A 160 16.72 -32.57 -1.45
N ARG A 161 15.66 -32.65 -0.66
CA ARG A 161 15.65 -33.36 0.62
C ARG A 161 14.45 -34.29 0.66
N LEU A 162 14.61 -35.43 1.33
CA LEU A 162 13.52 -36.37 1.49
C LEU A 162 12.41 -35.73 2.34
N ARG A 163 11.21 -35.62 1.76
CA ARG A 163 9.97 -35.00 2.30
C ARG A 163 9.85 -33.48 2.14
N ASP A 164 10.94 -32.72 2.20
CA ASP A 164 10.83 -31.25 2.31
C ASP A 164 12.08 -30.55 1.76
N SER A 165 12.08 -30.25 0.46
CA SER A 165 13.25 -29.77 -0.30
C SER A 165 13.44 -28.25 -0.20
N ASP A 166 14.64 -27.76 -0.50
CA ASP A 166 14.86 -26.33 -0.67
C ASP A 166 14.30 -25.92 -2.04
N ASP A 167 13.24 -25.12 -2.07
CA ASP A 167 12.53 -24.74 -3.29
C ASP A 167 12.28 -23.22 -3.34
N LEU A 168 12.19 -22.64 -4.56
CA LEU A 168 11.80 -21.24 -4.75
C LEU A 168 10.58 -21.12 -5.65
N LYS A 169 9.60 -20.35 -5.19
CA LYS A 169 8.43 -19.93 -5.97
C LYS A 169 8.62 -18.48 -6.38
N ILE A 170 8.37 -18.20 -7.66
CA ILE A 170 8.48 -16.86 -8.24
C ILE A 170 7.08 -16.38 -8.62
N ILE A 171 6.73 -15.19 -8.17
CA ILE A 171 5.46 -14.52 -8.50
C ILE A 171 5.83 -13.18 -9.12
N ILE A 172 5.25 -12.87 -10.27
CA ILE A 172 5.47 -11.61 -10.96
C ILE A 172 4.09 -11.04 -11.26
N ASP A 173 3.80 -9.86 -10.72
CA ASP A 173 2.50 -9.18 -10.84
C ASP A 173 1.30 -10.10 -10.57
N ASN A 174 1.30 -10.75 -9.40
CA ASN A 174 0.32 -11.75 -8.96
C ASN A 174 0.28 -13.04 -9.81
N ALA A 175 1.03 -13.14 -10.90
CA ALA A 175 1.12 -14.35 -11.72
C ALA A 175 2.26 -15.25 -11.23
N ILE A 176 1.91 -16.46 -10.78
CA ILE A 176 2.89 -17.50 -10.42
C ILE A 176 3.59 -17.96 -11.70
N GLN A 177 4.92 -17.92 -11.70
CA GLN A 177 5.72 -18.36 -12.83
C GLN A 177 5.89 -19.89 -12.76
N GLU A 178 5.02 -20.60 -13.47
CA GLU A 178 4.97 -22.06 -13.47
C GLU A 178 6.10 -22.71 -14.30
N GLN A 179 6.51 -23.92 -13.95
CA GLN A 179 7.36 -24.76 -14.79
C GLN A 179 6.53 -25.72 -15.65
N GLU A 180 6.73 -25.70 -16.97
CA GLU A 180 5.99 -26.56 -17.91
C GLU A 180 6.27 -28.07 -17.72
N HIS A 181 7.47 -28.43 -17.25
CA HIS A 181 7.97 -29.81 -17.30
C HIS A 181 7.69 -30.66 -16.06
N SER A 182 6.98 -30.16 -15.04
CA SER A 182 6.67 -30.96 -13.84
C SER A 182 5.28 -30.66 -13.27
N ARG A 183 4.40 -31.67 -13.24
CA ARG A 183 3.06 -31.54 -12.64
C ARG A 183 3.09 -31.49 -11.10
N LEU A 184 4.12 -32.05 -10.46
CA LEU A 184 4.27 -32.08 -8.99
C LEU A 184 4.97 -30.83 -8.44
N HIS A 185 5.85 -30.20 -9.23
CA HIS A 185 6.58 -28.99 -8.86
C HIS A 185 6.20 -27.78 -9.72
N ARG A 186 4.99 -27.79 -10.29
CA ARG A 186 4.53 -26.80 -11.27
C ARG A 186 4.67 -25.36 -10.78
N PHE A 187 4.41 -25.13 -9.50
CA PHE A 187 4.44 -23.79 -8.88
C PHE A 187 5.79 -23.41 -8.26
N TRP A 188 6.78 -24.30 -8.34
CA TRP A 188 8.13 -24.10 -7.80
C TRP A 188 9.06 -23.85 -8.97
N ALA A 189 9.36 -22.58 -9.25
CA ALA A 189 10.25 -22.22 -10.35
C ALA A 189 11.67 -22.74 -10.15
N PHE A 190 12.09 -23.05 -8.92
CA PHE A 190 13.33 -23.77 -8.64
C PHE A 190 13.02 -24.92 -7.71
N ALA A 191 13.45 -26.12 -8.09
CA ALA A 191 13.27 -27.31 -7.29
C ALA A 191 14.50 -28.22 -7.38
N GLY A 192 14.83 -28.89 -6.29
CA GLY A 192 15.97 -29.79 -6.23
C GLY A 192 15.80 -31.04 -7.12
N ASN A 193 16.82 -31.36 -7.93
CA ASN A 193 16.79 -32.54 -8.79
C ASN A 193 17.02 -33.87 -8.02
N PHE A 194 16.10 -34.82 -8.17
CA PHE A 194 16.19 -36.16 -7.57
C PHE A 194 17.45 -36.94 -7.97
N LEU A 195 18.00 -36.75 -9.17
CA LEU A 195 19.22 -37.47 -9.61
C LEU A 195 20.48 -37.01 -8.86
N LYS A 196 20.52 -35.74 -8.42
CA LYS A 196 21.61 -35.18 -7.61
C LYS A 196 21.51 -35.57 -6.12
N LYS A 197 20.43 -36.25 -5.71
CA LYS A 197 20.20 -36.83 -4.36
C LYS A 197 21.35 -37.72 -3.88
N ILE A 198 22.01 -38.43 -4.79
CA ILE A 198 23.07 -39.40 -4.45
C ILE A 198 24.32 -38.69 -3.88
N ARG A 199 24.52 -37.40 -4.20
CA ARG A 199 25.71 -36.63 -3.80
C ARG A 199 25.48 -35.60 -2.69
N GLN A 200 24.23 -35.38 -2.27
CA GLN A 200 23.85 -34.33 -1.30
C GLN A 200 24.36 -32.92 -1.68
N GLU A 201 24.54 -32.65 -2.97
CA GLU A 201 25.05 -31.38 -3.48
C GLU A 201 23.91 -30.39 -3.70
N LYS A 202 24.19 -29.10 -3.43
CA LYS A 202 23.31 -28.02 -3.86
C LYS A 202 23.42 -27.86 -5.36
N GLU A 203 22.29 -27.68 -6.01
CA GLU A 203 22.21 -27.41 -7.44
C GLU A 203 22.02 -25.91 -7.65
N GLN A 204 23.06 -25.26 -8.18
CA GLN A 204 22.92 -23.90 -8.70
C GLN A 204 22.15 -23.95 -10.03
N GLN A 205 21.11 -23.14 -10.10
CA GLN A 205 20.26 -22.98 -11.26
C GLN A 205 20.17 -21.49 -11.59
N GLU A 206 20.01 -21.19 -12.86
CA GLU A 206 19.75 -19.85 -13.36
C GLU A 206 18.51 -19.89 -14.25
N LYS A 207 17.60 -18.93 -14.07
CA LYS A 207 16.40 -18.80 -14.89
C LYS A 207 16.17 -17.38 -15.30
N ILE A 208 15.70 -17.23 -16.53
CA ILE A 208 15.37 -15.95 -17.17
C ILE A 208 13.87 -15.94 -17.44
N PHE A 209 13.20 -14.88 -17.02
CA PHE A 209 11.80 -14.60 -17.27
C PHE A 209 11.72 -13.43 -18.26
N SER A 210 11.22 -13.68 -19.47
CA SER A 210 10.98 -12.65 -20.49
C SER A 210 9.53 -12.17 -20.37
N LEU A 211 9.33 -10.88 -20.11
CA LEU A 211 8.05 -10.35 -19.61
C LEU A 211 7.49 -9.22 -20.47
N ASP A 212 8.35 -8.38 -21.04
CA ASP A 212 7.99 -7.19 -21.84
C ASP A 212 6.84 -6.35 -21.22
N PHE A 213 6.98 -6.04 -19.93
CA PHE A 213 5.98 -5.28 -19.19
C PHE A 213 6.14 -3.77 -19.39
N PRO A 214 5.02 -3.03 -19.43
CA PRO A 214 5.01 -1.59 -19.69
C PRO A 214 5.64 -0.82 -18.52
N LYS A 215 5.86 0.48 -18.71
CA LYS A 215 6.49 1.33 -17.69
C LYS A 215 5.50 1.63 -16.56
N THR A 216 5.35 0.71 -15.62
CA THR A 216 4.40 0.83 -14.51
C THR A 216 5.01 0.29 -13.21
N ARG A 217 4.17 0.08 -12.19
CA ARG A 217 4.60 -0.55 -10.95
C ARG A 217 4.58 -2.07 -11.14
N HIS A 218 5.67 -2.73 -10.80
CA HIS A 218 5.77 -4.19 -10.85
C HIS A 218 6.28 -4.75 -9.54
N TYR A 219 5.76 -5.92 -9.17
CA TYR A 219 6.24 -6.69 -8.04
C TYR A 219 6.77 -8.04 -8.50
N ILE A 220 7.99 -8.34 -8.08
CA ILE A 220 8.61 -9.64 -8.27
C ILE A 220 8.88 -10.23 -6.89
N GLU A 221 8.19 -11.30 -6.55
CA GLU A 221 8.33 -11.97 -5.27
C GLU A 221 9.09 -13.28 -5.42
N ILE A 222 10.05 -13.48 -4.53
CA ILE A 222 10.76 -14.73 -4.32
C ILE A 222 10.31 -15.31 -2.99
N TRP A 223 9.57 -16.41 -3.08
CA TRP A 223 9.09 -17.18 -1.95
C TRP A 223 10.03 -18.37 -1.73
N ALA A 224 10.50 -18.53 -0.50
CA ALA A 224 11.41 -19.60 -0.11
C ALA A 224 10.67 -20.71 0.65
N ASP A 225 11.02 -21.95 0.33
CA ASP A 225 10.76 -23.12 1.16
C ASP A 225 12.10 -23.69 1.65
N ARG A 226 12.22 -23.94 2.96
CA ARG A 226 13.45 -24.35 3.65
C ARG A 226 14.60 -23.34 3.55
N ILE A 227 15.78 -23.77 3.09
CA ILE A 227 17.03 -23.00 3.19
C ILE A 227 17.78 -22.80 1.85
N PRO A 228 17.10 -22.40 0.76
CA PRO A 228 17.74 -22.09 -0.52
C PRO A 228 18.73 -20.93 -0.39
N ILE A 229 19.64 -20.81 -1.35
CA ILE A 229 20.56 -19.67 -1.45
C ILE A 229 20.18 -18.84 -2.68
N LEU A 230 20.05 -17.53 -2.51
CA LEU A 230 19.88 -16.56 -3.59
C LEU A 230 21.24 -15.91 -3.83
N HIS A 231 21.84 -16.20 -4.98
CA HIS A 231 23.17 -15.70 -5.32
C HIS A 231 23.10 -14.30 -5.92
N ALA A 232 22.26 -14.13 -6.92
CA ALA A 232 22.15 -12.87 -7.63
C ALA A 232 20.78 -12.74 -8.32
N VAL A 233 20.43 -11.49 -8.62
CA VAL A 233 19.37 -11.16 -9.57
C VAL A 233 19.90 -10.19 -10.62
N ALA A 234 19.36 -10.28 -11.82
CA ALA A 234 19.58 -9.28 -12.86
C ALA A 234 18.25 -8.84 -13.47
N LEU A 235 18.16 -7.56 -13.85
CA LEU A 235 16.97 -6.96 -14.43
C LEU A 235 17.35 -6.14 -15.65
N GLU A 236 16.61 -6.29 -16.75
CA GLU A 236 16.63 -5.34 -17.86
C GLU A 236 15.40 -4.43 -17.72
N ILE A 237 15.63 -3.19 -17.29
CA ILE A 237 14.59 -2.20 -17.03
C ILE A 237 14.86 -0.88 -17.76
N ASP A 238 13.80 -0.17 -18.12
CA ASP A 238 13.86 1.24 -18.48
C ASP A 238 13.11 2.03 -17.41
N PRO A 239 13.81 2.58 -16.40
CA PRO A 239 13.15 3.30 -15.31
C PRO A 239 12.73 4.70 -15.75
N ALA A 240 11.76 5.29 -15.06
CA ALA A 240 11.50 6.73 -15.16
C ALA A 240 11.38 7.36 -13.78
N PHE A 241 11.74 8.64 -13.69
CA PHE A 241 11.38 9.44 -12.53
C PHE A 241 9.89 9.35 -12.34
N PHE A 242 9.45 9.12 -11.10
CA PHE A 242 8.04 9.16 -10.74
C PHE A 242 7.35 10.45 -11.23
N GLN A 243 8.12 11.55 -11.34
CA GLN A 243 7.69 12.86 -11.83
C GLN A 243 7.63 12.97 -13.36
N ASP A 244 8.44 12.19 -14.09
CA ASP A 244 8.48 12.23 -15.57
C ASP A 244 7.57 11.15 -16.18
N ALA A 245 7.37 10.06 -15.44
CA ALA A 245 6.47 8.94 -15.67
C ALA A 245 5.00 9.33 -15.87
N THR A 246 4.54 10.34 -15.13
CA THR A 246 3.16 10.82 -15.16
C THR A 246 2.95 12.05 -16.05
N GLY A 247 4.00 12.59 -16.67
CA GLY A 247 3.91 13.91 -17.30
C GLY A 247 3.54 15.01 -16.29
N GLU A 248 3.90 14.86 -15.01
CA GLU A 248 3.56 15.81 -13.96
C GLU A 248 4.79 16.45 -13.32
N THR A 249 4.92 17.74 -13.60
CA THR A 249 5.57 18.74 -12.75
C THR A 249 5.45 18.39 -11.26
N LYS A 250 6.56 18.39 -10.50
CA LYS A 250 6.66 18.34 -9.02
C LYS A 250 5.38 17.82 -8.35
N LYS A 251 5.34 16.53 -7.98
CA LYS A 251 4.26 15.87 -7.22
C LYS A 251 3.47 16.89 -6.38
N ARG A 252 2.31 17.28 -6.91
CA ARG A 252 1.54 18.41 -6.42
C ARG A 252 0.66 17.92 -5.29
N ILE A 253 1.09 18.05 -4.03
CA ILE A 253 0.23 17.74 -2.88
C ILE A 253 -0.96 18.70 -2.92
N PRO A 254 -2.21 18.20 -3.01
CA PRO A 254 -3.36 19.08 -3.04
C PRO A 254 -3.44 19.90 -1.75
N THR A 255 -3.68 21.20 -1.90
CA THR A 255 -3.89 22.14 -0.80
C THR A 255 -5.31 22.68 -0.85
N VAL A 256 -5.76 23.37 0.19
CA VAL A 256 -7.09 23.99 0.18
C VAL A 256 -7.24 25.00 -0.96
N ASP A 257 -6.17 25.74 -1.27
CA ASP A 257 -6.13 26.75 -2.34
C ASP A 257 -5.91 26.14 -3.73
N ASP A 258 -5.31 24.96 -3.77
CA ASP A 258 -5.04 24.20 -4.99
C ASP A 258 -5.43 22.73 -4.77
N PRO A 259 -6.72 22.36 -4.84
CA PRO A 259 -7.23 21.05 -4.44
C PRO A 259 -7.39 20.07 -5.62
N LYS A 260 -7.04 20.44 -6.85
CA LYS A 260 -7.07 19.54 -8.01
C LYS A 260 -6.45 18.17 -7.70
N TRP A 261 -7.07 17.12 -8.19
CA TRP A 261 -6.66 15.75 -7.97
C TRP A 261 -5.45 15.42 -8.83
N THR A 262 -4.53 14.62 -8.27
CA THR A 262 -3.25 14.22 -8.87
C THR A 262 -3.35 12.91 -9.64
N GLY A 263 -4.56 12.38 -9.83
CA GLY A 263 -4.76 11.04 -10.39
C GLY A 263 -4.71 9.92 -9.34
N ASP A 264 -4.43 10.23 -8.07
CA ASP A 264 -4.54 9.29 -6.95
C ASP A 264 -4.97 10.00 -5.65
N PHE A 265 -6.05 9.53 -5.01
CA PHE A 265 -6.50 10.07 -3.71
C PHE A 265 -5.57 9.72 -2.55
N VAL A 266 -4.57 8.85 -2.74
CA VAL A 266 -3.51 8.58 -1.75
C VAL A 266 -2.61 9.78 -1.50
N ASP A 267 -2.46 10.64 -2.50
CA ASP A 267 -1.60 11.81 -2.36
C ASP A 267 -2.23 12.91 -1.49
N ASP A 268 -3.50 12.76 -1.13
CA ASP A 268 -4.17 13.63 -0.17
C ASP A 268 -3.61 13.41 1.25
N THR A 269 -3.57 14.49 2.04
CA THR A 269 -3.43 14.36 3.50
C THR A 269 -4.72 13.81 4.11
N GLU A 270 -4.67 13.26 5.34
CA GLU A 270 -5.90 12.82 6.06
C GLU A 270 -6.97 13.94 6.13
N GLN A 271 -6.53 15.20 6.28
CA GLN A 271 -7.42 16.36 6.25
C GLN A 271 -8.01 16.60 4.87
N MET A 272 -7.22 16.47 3.81
CA MET A 272 -7.68 16.69 2.44
C MET A 272 -8.67 15.60 2.00
N ILE A 273 -8.37 14.33 2.25
CA ILE A 273 -9.27 13.23 1.87
C ILE A 273 -10.60 13.32 2.63
N LEU A 274 -10.56 13.69 3.92
CA LEU A 274 -11.76 13.97 4.71
C LEU A 274 -12.53 15.17 4.17
N ALA A 275 -11.84 16.25 3.78
CA ALA A 275 -12.49 17.42 3.17
C ALA A 275 -13.21 17.05 1.87
N ARG A 276 -12.60 16.22 1.01
CA ARG A 276 -13.25 15.71 -0.20
C ARG A 276 -14.48 14.86 0.14
N ALA A 277 -14.39 13.97 1.12
CA ALA A 277 -15.54 13.15 1.53
C ALA A 277 -16.71 14.03 2.02
N ILE A 278 -16.44 15.01 2.88
CA ILE A 278 -17.47 15.96 3.34
C ILE A 278 -18.05 16.74 2.15
N TRP A 279 -17.21 17.14 1.20
CA TRP A 279 -17.64 17.86 0.01
C TRP A 279 -18.56 17.01 -0.87
N GLY A 280 -18.19 15.76 -1.17
CA GLY A 280 -19.01 14.84 -1.96
C GLY A 280 -20.36 14.56 -1.33
N GLU A 281 -20.38 14.40 -0.01
CA GLU A 281 -21.56 13.94 0.72
C GLU A 281 -22.49 15.09 1.16
N ALA A 282 -21.94 16.27 1.43
CA ALA A 282 -22.64 17.35 2.12
C ALA A 282 -22.28 18.77 1.65
N ARG A 283 -21.68 18.96 0.46
CA ARG A 283 -21.39 20.32 -0.05
C ARG A 283 -22.63 21.24 -0.11
N ASP A 284 -23.80 20.70 -0.43
CA ASP A 284 -25.03 21.48 -0.53
C ASP A 284 -25.82 21.53 0.80
N GLN A 285 -25.19 21.13 1.91
CA GLN A 285 -25.79 21.16 3.24
C GLN A 285 -25.30 22.34 4.08
N ASN A 286 -26.00 22.58 5.20
CA ASN A 286 -25.56 23.55 6.20
C ASN A 286 -24.28 23.06 6.91
N LYS A 287 -23.68 23.96 7.69
CA LYS A 287 -22.41 23.72 8.37
C LYS A 287 -22.49 22.55 9.35
N GLU A 288 -23.56 22.48 10.13
CA GLU A 288 -23.78 21.43 11.13
C GLU A 288 -23.85 20.05 10.47
N ALA A 289 -24.50 19.92 9.31
CA ALA A 289 -24.56 18.67 8.58
C ALA A 289 -23.20 18.25 8.02
N ARG A 290 -22.39 19.20 7.51
CA ARG A 290 -21.00 18.92 7.10
C ARG A 290 -20.16 18.41 8.28
N ILE A 291 -20.29 19.04 9.44
CA ILE A 291 -19.61 18.62 10.66
C ILE A 291 -20.10 17.23 11.10
N ALA A 292 -21.40 16.95 11.03
CA ALA A 292 -21.96 15.64 11.38
C ALA A 292 -21.47 14.53 10.44
N VAL A 293 -21.32 14.79 9.13
CA VAL A 293 -20.71 13.83 8.18
C VAL A 293 -19.26 13.56 8.55
N ALA A 294 -18.47 14.62 8.81
CA ALA A 294 -17.07 14.51 9.22
C ALA A 294 -16.92 13.65 10.49
N TRP A 295 -17.76 13.89 11.50
CA TRP A 295 -17.78 13.10 12.71
C TRP A 295 -18.19 11.65 12.45
N SER A 296 -19.17 11.39 11.58
CA SER A 296 -19.54 10.01 11.25
C SER A 296 -18.39 9.22 10.62
N ILE A 297 -17.52 9.87 9.84
CA ILE A 297 -16.29 9.27 9.31
C ILE A 297 -15.31 9.02 10.45
N ARG A 298 -15.05 10.02 11.29
CA ARG A 298 -14.15 9.90 12.44
C ARG A 298 -14.58 8.78 13.40
N ASN A 299 -15.87 8.67 13.69
CA ASN A 299 -16.44 7.63 14.55
C ASN A 299 -16.19 6.23 13.99
N ARG A 300 -16.14 6.07 12.66
CA ARG A 300 -15.71 4.81 12.02
C ARG A 300 -14.22 4.58 12.22
N VAL A 301 -13.39 5.59 11.99
CA VAL A 301 -11.92 5.50 12.20
C VAL A 301 -11.58 5.09 13.63
N GLU A 302 -12.32 5.58 14.62
CA GLU A 302 -12.13 5.26 16.04
C GLU A 302 -12.75 3.92 16.47
N ASP A 303 -13.63 3.32 15.66
CA ASP A 303 -14.27 2.05 15.96
C ASP A 303 -13.56 0.89 15.25
N ASN A 304 -13.08 -0.06 16.06
CA ASN A 304 -12.30 -1.21 15.63
C ASN A 304 -13.02 -2.20 14.68
N ARG A 305 -14.29 -1.97 14.37
CA ARG A 305 -15.03 -2.69 13.31
C ARG A 305 -14.73 -2.16 11.90
N TRP A 306 -14.23 -0.93 11.78
CA TRP A 306 -13.83 -0.30 10.52
C TRP A 306 -12.31 -0.17 10.45
N ALA A 307 -11.82 0.31 9.30
CA ALA A 307 -10.42 0.65 9.13
C ALA A 307 -10.01 1.83 10.02
N ASP A 308 -8.74 1.88 10.37
CA ASP A 308 -8.17 2.78 11.39
C ASP A 308 -7.54 4.06 10.83
N THR A 309 -7.81 4.40 9.57
CA THR A 309 -7.36 5.64 8.91
C THR A 309 -8.48 6.28 8.10
N TYR A 310 -8.45 7.61 7.91
CA TYR A 310 -9.47 8.30 7.13
C TYR A 310 -9.45 7.84 5.68
N HIS A 311 -8.26 7.66 5.10
CA HIS A 311 -8.12 7.11 3.74
C HIS A 311 -8.81 5.76 3.61
N ALA A 312 -8.57 4.82 4.53
CA ALA A 312 -9.12 3.48 4.41
C ALA A 312 -10.64 3.45 4.66
N VAL A 313 -11.17 4.30 5.53
CA VAL A 313 -12.62 4.44 5.74
C VAL A 313 -13.31 5.08 4.54
N ILE A 314 -12.72 6.15 3.99
CA ILE A 314 -13.31 6.93 2.89
C ILE A 314 -13.22 6.19 1.56
N LEU A 315 -12.06 5.59 1.31
CA LEU A 315 -11.80 4.79 0.12
C LEU A 315 -12.17 3.32 0.36
N GLU A 316 -13.12 3.05 1.24
CA GLU A 316 -13.75 1.75 1.30
C GLU A 316 -14.70 1.59 0.10
N TYR A 317 -14.63 0.46 -0.60
CA TYR A 317 -15.42 0.25 -1.82
C TYR A 317 -16.92 0.48 -1.58
N LYS A 318 -17.50 1.39 -2.37
CA LYS A 318 -18.92 1.81 -2.30
C LYS A 318 -19.35 2.40 -0.96
N GLN A 319 -18.43 2.71 -0.05
CA GLN A 319 -18.76 3.36 1.22
C GLN A 319 -19.22 4.81 1.01
N TYR A 320 -18.58 5.52 0.08
CA TYR A 320 -18.90 6.87 -0.35
C TYR A 320 -18.93 6.87 -1.87
N SER A 321 -20.12 6.98 -2.48
CA SER A 321 -20.29 6.69 -3.90
C SER A 321 -19.51 7.65 -4.80
N ALA A 322 -19.31 8.88 -4.33
CA ALA A 322 -18.54 9.91 -5.03
C ALA A 322 -17.08 9.52 -5.35
N PHE A 323 -16.51 8.51 -4.69
CA PHE A 323 -15.15 8.01 -4.95
C PHE A 323 -15.08 6.81 -5.92
N TRP A 324 -16.23 6.19 -6.27
CA TRP A 324 -16.25 4.87 -6.92
C TRP A 324 -17.14 4.77 -8.17
N GLU A 325 -17.91 5.79 -8.51
CA GLU A 325 -18.81 5.72 -9.66
C GLU A 325 -18.03 5.68 -10.99
N GLU A 326 -18.07 4.53 -11.66
CA GLU A 326 -17.32 4.20 -12.90
C GLU A 326 -17.86 4.87 -14.18
N ILE A 327 -18.73 5.88 -14.07
CA ILE A 327 -19.42 6.45 -15.23
C ILE A 327 -18.59 7.61 -15.83
N PRO A 328 -18.33 7.64 -17.15
CA PRO A 328 -17.78 8.81 -17.82
C PRO A 328 -18.70 10.03 -17.61
N ASN A 329 -18.17 11.13 -17.08
CA ASN A 329 -18.87 12.40 -16.77
C ASN A 329 -19.76 12.41 -15.51
N ASP A 330 -19.43 11.62 -14.47
CA ASP A 330 -20.08 11.82 -13.17
C ASP A 330 -19.65 13.17 -12.53
N ASN A 331 -20.63 14.06 -12.37
CA ASN A 331 -20.47 15.36 -11.73
C ASN A 331 -19.95 15.26 -10.28
N ASN A 332 -20.19 14.15 -9.58
CA ASN A 332 -19.76 13.97 -8.20
C ASN A 332 -18.27 13.68 -8.11
N LEU A 333 -17.77 12.69 -8.87
CA LEU A 333 -16.33 12.43 -8.96
C LEU A 333 -15.56 13.65 -9.49
N MET A 334 -16.07 14.33 -10.52
CA MET A 334 -15.42 15.55 -11.03
C MET A 334 -15.33 16.65 -9.97
N ALA A 335 -16.37 16.83 -9.16
CA ALA A 335 -16.38 17.82 -8.09
C ALA A 335 -15.53 17.42 -6.89
N LEU A 336 -15.25 16.12 -6.69
CA LEU A 336 -14.23 15.68 -5.76
C LEU A 336 -12.84 15.93 -6.31
N CYS A 337 -12.62 15.65 -7.59
CA CYS A 337 -11.32 15.78 -8.23
C CYS A 337 -10.89 17.24 -8.37
N ASP A 338 -11.82 18.17 -8.51
CA ASP A 338 -11.49 19.59 -8.54
C ASP A 338 -12.61 20.44 -7.89
N PRO A 339 -12.65 20.52 -6.54
CA PRO A 339 -13.68 21.24 -5.81
C PRO A 339 -13.81 22.73 -6.17
N ILE A 340 -12.76 23.32 -6.77
CA ILE A 340 -12.72 24.75 -7.15
C ILE A 340 -12.64 24.98 -8.65
N GLY A 341 -12.07 24.06 -9.43
CA GLY A 341 -11.65 24.34 -10.82
C GLY A 341 -12.78 24.39 -11.84
N THR A 342 -14.02 24.17 -11.42
CA THR A 342 -15.21 24.32 -12.26
C THR A 342 -16.09 25.51 -11.87
N THR A 343 -15.76 26.25 -10.80
CA THR A 343 -16.65 27.31 -10.27
C THR A 343 -16.05 28.72 -10.34
N ASN A 344 -16.76 29.64 -11.01
CA ASN A 344 -16.49 31.07 -10.92
C ASN A 344 -17.13 31.70 -9.65
N ASN A 345 -17.81 30.90 -8.83
CA ASN A 345 -18.56 31.35 -7.66
C ASN A 345 -17.66 31.49 -6.42
N SER A 346 -17.60 32.69 -5.86
CA SER A 346 -16.88 32.94 -4.60
C SER A 346 -17.48 32.19 -3.41
N ALA A 347 -18.78 31.90 -3.43
CA ALA A 347 -19.45 31.17 -2.35
C ALA A 347 -19.00 29.71 -2.26
N ASP A 348 -18.76 29.05 -3.40
CA ASP A 348 -18.31 27.65 -3.43
C ASP A 348 -16.86 27.53 -2.95
N ARG A 349 -15.98 28.47 -3.35
CA ARG A 349 -14.61 28.55 -2.82
C ARG A 349 -14.58 28.75 -1.31
N ALA A 350 -15.40 29.66 -0.79
CA ALA A 350 -15.53 29.88 0.65
C ALA A 350 -16.05 28.63 1.37
N ARG A 351 -17.02 27.93 0.76
CA ARG A 351 -17.58 26.69 1.32
C ARG A 351 -16.57 25.54 1.30
N TRP A 352 -15.77 25.40 0.25
CA TRP A 352 -14.68 24.42 0.19
C TRP A 352 -13.63 24.69 1.28
N THR A 353 -13.24 25.96 1.43
CA THR A 353 -12.31 26.39 2.49
C THR A 353 -12.86 26.04 3.87
N GLU A 354 -14.13 26.36 4.14
CA GLU A 354 -14.79 25.98 5.40
C GLU A 354 -14.84 24.45 5.57
N THR A 355 -15.06 23.70 4.49
CA THR A 355 -15.08 22.23 4.53
C THR A 355 -13.72 21.65 4.90
N TYR A 356 -12.64 22.19 4.35
CA TYR A 356 -11.27 21.80 4.71
C TYR A 356 -10.93 22.15 6.17
N GLU A 357 -11.38 23.30 6.66
CA GLU A 357 -11.24 23.66 8.08
C GLU A 357 -12.02 22.74 9.01
N ILE A 358 -13.26 22.38 8.64
CA ILE A 358 -14.08 21.41 9.37
C ILE A 358 -13.35 20.08 9.46
N ALA A 359 -12.79 19.58 8.36
CA ALA A 359 -12.01 18.34 8.36
C ALA A 359 -10.87 18.38 9.37
N GLY A 360 -10.06 19.45 9.36
CA GLY A 360 -8.93 19.60 10.28
C GLY A 360 -9.35 19.67 11.75
N LYS A 361 -10.39 20.45 12.06
CA LYS A 361 -10.90 20.60 13.43
C LYS A 361 -11.58 19.33 13.94
N VAL A 362 -12.29 18.59 13.08
CA VAL A 362 -12.86 17.29 13.46
C VAL A 362 -11.77 16.26 13.68
N ILE A 363 -10.70 16.22 12.88
CA ILE A 363 -9.53 15.36 13.16
C ILE A 363 -8.90 15.72 14.51
N GLY A 364 -8.76 17.02 14.80
CA GLY A 364 -8.18 17.53 16.04
C GLY A 364 -9.06 17.35 17.29
N GLY A 365 -10.38 17.16 17.13
CA GLY A 365 -11.34 17.14 18.24
C GLY A 365 -11.80 18.52 18.71
N ASP A 366 -11.62 19.54 17.88
CA ASP A 366 -11.92 20.95 18.17
C ASP A 366 -13.34 21.37 17.75
N MET A 367 -14.23 20.41 17.44
CA MET A 367 -15.62 20.65 17.02
C MET A 367 -16.59 19.71 17.74
N GLU A 368 -17.79 20.17 18.03
CA GLU A 368 -18.85 19.34 18.60
C GLU A 368 -19.34 18.27 17.62
N ASP A 369 -19.66 17.08 18.12
CA ASP A 369 -20.24 15.98 17.33
C ASP A 369 -21.76 16.13 17.17
N TYR A 370 -22.18 16.84 16.13
CA TYR A 370 -23.60 16.95 15.75
C TYR A 370 -24.21 15.64 15.21
N SER A 371 -23.40 14.61 14.94
CA SER A 371 -23.89 13.29 14.55
C SER A 371 -24.30 12.43 15.75
N ASN A 372 -23.92 12.83 16.97
CA ASN A 372 -24.21 12.14 18.23
C ASN A 372 -23.70 10.68 18.23
N GLY A 373 -22.42 10.50 17.86
CA GLY A 373 -21.74 9.21 17.82
C GLY A 373 -22.11 8.33 16.63
N ALA A 374 -22.76 8.87 15.59
CA ALA A 374 -23.23 8.07 14.48
C ALA A 374 -22.09 7.43 13.68
N ASN A 375 -22.33 6.22 13.17
CA ASN A 375 -21.44 5.48 12.26
C ASN A 375 -22.13 5.12 10.93
N PHE A 376 -23.40 5.47 10.76
CA PHE A 376 -24.11 5.43 9.48
C PHE A 376 -24.96 6.69 9.29
N TYR A 377 -25.26 7.03 8.05
CA TYR A 377 -26.25 8.03 7.72
C TYR A 377 -26.87 7.78 6.34
N HIS A 378 -28.00 8.43 6.07
CA HIS A 378 -28.54 8.57 4.71
C HIS A 378 -29.25 9.90 4.52
N ASP A 379 -29.40 10.26 3.25
CA ASP A 379 -30.19 11.39 2.79
C ASP A 379 -31.69 11.08 2.84
N THR A 380 -32.52 12.04 3.24
CA THR A 380 -33.99 11.90 3.27
C THR A 380 -34.64 11.55 1.93
N SER A 381 -33.94 11.69 0.81
CA SER A 381 -34.37 11.18 -0.50
C SER A 381 -34.44 9.66 -0.58
N ILE A 382 -33.73 8.95 0.30
CA ILE A 382 -33.81 7.50 0.47
C ILE A 382 -34.74 7.22 1.67
N SER A 383 -35.71 6.32 1.49
CA SER A 383 -36.58 5.93 2.61
C SER A 383 -35.80 5.14 3.66
N GLN A 384 -36.13 5.29 4.94
CA GLN A 384 -35.50 4.52 6.03
C GLN A 384 -35.57 3.00 5.77
N ARG A 385 -36.70 2.52 5.22
CA ARG A 385 -36.86 1.11 4.86
C ARG A 385 -35.85 0.66 3.80
N GLU A 386 -35.61 1.49 2.80
CA GLU A 386 -34.64 1.20 1.76
C GLU A 386 -33.21 1.26 2.30
N PHE A 387 -32.90 2.26 3.12
CA PHE A 387 -31.62 2.38 3.79
C PHE A 387 -31.29 1.12 4.60
N TYR A 388 -32.21 0.65 5.45
CA TYR A 388 -32.02 -0.59 6.24
C TYR A 388 -31.79 -1.82 5.37
N LYS A 389 -32.46 -1.92 4.21
CA LYS A 389 -32.19 -3.00 3.24
C LYS A 389 -30.79 -2.91 2.64
N ARG A 390 -30.32 -1.70 2.31
CA ARG A 390 -28.99 -1.49 1.70
C ARG A 390 -27.86 -1.86 2.64
N ILE A 391 -27.98 -1.49 3.93
CA ILE A 391 -26.95 -1.79 4.93
C ILE A 391 -27.14 -3.15 5.62
N ASN A 392 -28.29 -3.81 5.40
CA ASN A 392 -28.69 -5.06 6.04
C ASN A 392 -28.60 -5.02 7.58
N LEU A 393 -28.98 -3.87 8.17
CA LEU A 393 -28.94 -3.58 9.60
C LEU A 393 -30.15 -2.69 9.97
N GLN A 394 -30.42 -2.55 11.27
CA GLN A 394 -31.47 -1.67 11.80
C GLN A 394 -30.92 -0.74 12.89
N PRO A 395 -29.97 0.14 12.54
CA PRO A 395 -29.31 0.98 13.53
C PRO A 395 -30.28 2.00 14.12
N ARG A 396 -29.95 2.49 15.31
CA ARG A 396 -30.78 3.46 16.03
C ARG A 396 -30.54 4.87 15.47
N LEU A 397 -31.61 5.59 15.12
CA LEU A 397 -31.51 7.00 14.76
C LEU A 397 -31.02 7.80 15.99
N VAL A 398 -29.93 8.55 15.84
CA VAL A 398 -29.30 9.32 16.92
C VAL A 398 -29.28 10.82 16.70
N ALA A 399 -29.33 11.26 15.44
CA ALA A 399 -29.40 12.67 15.08
C ALA A 399 -30.08 12.88 13.72
N SER A 400 -30.55 14.11 13.48
CA SER A 400 -31.07 14.55 12.18
C SER A 400 -30.59 15.97 11.95
N VAL A 401 -29.77 16.15 10.93
CA VAL A 401 -29.07 17.42 10.68
C VAL A 401 -29.21 17.75 9.20
N GLY A 402 -29.88 18.87 8.89
CA GLY A 402 -30.26 19.18 7.51
C GLY A 402 -31.15 18.09 6.92
N ARG A 403 -30.80 17.61 5.72
CA ARG A 403 -31.50 16.51 5.05
C ARG A 403 -30.94 15.12 5.38
N LEU A 404 -30.00 15.04 6.32
CA LEU A 404 -29.31 13.80 6.68
C LEU A 404 -29.87 13.22 7.98
N ARG A 405 -30.05 11.90 7.98
CA ARG A 405 -30.47 11.09 9.13
C ARG A 405 -29.28 10.25 9.57
N PHE A 406 -28.85 10.42 10.82
CA PHE A 406 -27.66 9.80 11.39
C PHE A 406 -28.01 8.69 12.37
N TYR A 407 -27.28 7.59 12.28
CA TYR A 407 -27.59 6.34 12.95
C TYR A 407 -26.36 5.76 13.65
N TYR A 408 -26.61 5.13 14.80
CA TYR A 408 -25.61 4.39 15.56
C TYR A 408 -26.00 2.91 15.64
N GLU A 409 -25.10 2.06 15.18
CA GLU A 409 -25.13 0.61 15.44
C GLU A 409 -24.09 0.28 16.52
N PRO A 410 -24.50 -0.22 17.71
CA PRO A 410 -23.57 -0.68 18.74
C PRO A 410 -22.79 -1.93 18.29
N LYS A 411 -21.81 -2.32 19.10
CA LYS A 411 -20.98 -3.52 18.88
C LYS A 411 -21.75 -4.81 19.04
#